data_AF-A0A8D2LFK0-F1
#
_entry.id   AF-A0A8D2LFK0-F1
#
_cell.length_a   1.000
_cell.length_b   1.000
_cell.length_c   1.000
_cell.angle_alpha   90.00
_cell.angle_beta   90.00
_cell.angle_gamma   90.00
#
_symmetry.space_group_name_H-M   'P 1'
#
loop_
_entity.id
_entity.type
_entity.pdbx_description
1 polymer ?
#
loop_
_entity_poly.entity_id
_entity_poly.type
_entity_poly.pdbx_seq_one_letter_code
_entity_poly.pdbx_strand_id
1 'polypeptide(L)'
;QCHVLIPLRLLPLILALLVTVIIAVAIGLGVYFNCSRGFRCRSSFKCIAQTARCDGVFNCRDGEDEYRCVRLSGKKAVLQVFSFGSWRTVCSDGWKDNYGSVTCKYLGFSRYCSSADFPVAAIEDEFRRHFVTANHWLSADQLTSPQNATYMRYVSDAYLQRDFQIIYSTGTCGTRSSYSPRIVGGNASLPQQWPWQASLQFQGYHLCGGSVITPWWIVTAAHCVYDLYLPRAWSVHVGFVILEENSVNPYLVDKIIYHKNYKPKTMRNDIALIKLANPLVLNGLIEPICLPNFGERFPEGKLCWISGWGTTEEGGDTSEIMNYAGVPLISNKVCNHREVYGGIVASSMLCAGYLKGGIDSCQGDSGGPLVCEDLNTWKLVGTTSFGVGCAEENKPGVYSRITSFLDWIHEQMEVYFLMVAFP
;
A
#
# COMPACT_ATOMS: atom_id res chain seq x y z
N GLN A 1 -40.92 51.67 -30.49
CA GLN A 1 -39.79 50.82 -30.06
C GLN A 1 -39.61 49.74 -31.12
N CYS A 2 -38.63 49.88 -32.02
CA CYS A 2 -38.38 48.87 -33.06
C CYS A 2 -37.47 47.77 -32.51
N HIS A 3 -38.05 46.60 -32.24
CA HIS A 3 -37.28 45.39 -32.00
C HIS A 3 -36.67 44.96 -33.33
N VAL A 4 -35.32 44.89 -33.37
CA VAL A 4 -34.57 44.31 -34.47
C VAL A 4 -34.89 42.81 -34.52
N LEU A 5 -35.87 42.43 -35.34
CA LEU A 5 -36.19 41.04 -35.63
C LEU A 5 -35.10 40.49 -36.55
N ILE A 6 -34.26 39.61 -36.00
CA ILE A 6 -33.30 38.84 -36.78
C ILE A 6 -34.10 38.09 -37.86
N PRO A 7 -33.73 38.19 -39.15
CA PRO A 7 -34.43 37.48 -40.22
C PRO A 7 -34.49 35.99 -39.92
N LEU A 8 -35.69 35.38 -39.98
CA LEU A 8 -35.87 33.94 -39.70
C LEU A 8 -34.93 33.03 -40.51
N ARG A 9 -34.48 33.50 -41.69
CA ARG A 9 -33.51 32.80 -42.56
C ARG A 9 -32.09 32.71 -41.98
N LEU A 10 -31.73 33.58 -41.03
CA LEU A 10 -30.42 33.58 -40.35
C LEU A 10 -30.41 32.73 -39.08
N LEU A 11 -31.57 32.37 -38.54
CA LEU A 11 -31.72 31.52 -37.35
C LEU A 11 -30.97 30.17 -37.46
N PRO A 12 -31.07 29.39 -38.56
CA PRO A 12 -30.34 28.11 -38.67
C PRO A 12 -28.83 28.29 -38.75
N LEU A 13 -28.34 29.39 -39.34
CA LEU A 13 -26.91 29.72 -39.39
C LEU A 13 -26.37 30.08 -38.00
N ILE A 14 -27.13 30.86 -37.22
CA ILE A 14 -26.76 31.23 -35.85
C ILE A 14 -26.74 29.98 -34.95
N LEU A 15 -27.74 29.09 -35.08
CA LEU A 15 -27.77 27.82 -34.34
C LEU A 15 -26.60 26.91 -34.71
N ALA A 16 -26.28 26.78 -36.00
CA ALA A 16 -25.13 25.99 -36.44
C ALA A 16 -23.82 26.54 -35.86
N LEU A 17 -23.63 27.86 -35.88
CA LEU A 17 -22.45 28.50 -35.30
C LEU A 17 -22.35 28.24 -33.79
N LEU A 18 -23.46 28.40 -33.06
CA LEU A 18 -23.53 28.12 -31.61
C LEU A 18 -23.18 26.67 -31.29
N VAL A 19 -23.72 25.71 -32.05
CA VAL A 19 -23.41 24.28 -31.87
C VAL A 19 -21.92 24.01 -32.15
N THR A 20 -21.34 24.59 -33.20
CA THR A 20 -19.90 24.42 -33.48
C THR A 20 -19.02 25.00 -32.38
N VAL A 21 -19.37 26.16 -31.81
CA VAL A 21 -18.65 26.77 -30.69
C VAL A 21 -18.77 25.91 -29.44
N ILE A 22 -19.98 25.40 -29.13
CA ILE A 22 -20.19 24.50 -28.00
C ILE A 22 -19.37 23.22 -28.15
N ILE A 23 -19.35 22.61 -29.34
CA ILE A 23 -18.54 21.42 -29.63
C ILE A 23 -17.05 21.74 -29.52
N ALA A 24 -16.58 22.87 -30.06
CA ALA A 24 -15.18 23.27 -29.97
C ALA A 24 -14.74 23.53 -28.52
N VAL A 25 -15.59 24.17 -27.71
CA VAL A 25 -15.36 24.37 -26.27
C VAL A 25 -15.42 23.04 -25.53
N ALA A 26 -16.36 22.15 -25.85
CA ALA A 26 -16.46 20.83 -25.22
C ALA A 26 -15.25 19.94 -25.57
N ILE A 27 -14.75 19.99 -26.80
CA ILE A 27 -13.52 19.31 -27.22
C ILE A 27 -12.30 19.95 -26.56
N GLY A 28 -12.22 21.29 -26.53
CA GLY A 28 -11.13 22.03 -25.89
C GLY A 28 -11.04 21.76 -24.39
N LEU A 29 -12.18 21.80 -23.68
CA LEU A 29 -12.30 21.40 -22.28
C LEU A 29 -12.02 19.91 -22.11
N GLY A 30 -12.54 19.06 -23.00
CA GLY A 30 -12.29 17.63 -23.00
C GLY A 30 -10.80 17.30 -23.09
N VAL A 31 -10.05 17.95 -23.98
CA VAL A 31 -8.59 17.80 -24.12
C VAL A 31 -7.86 18.41 -22.93
N TYR A 32 -8.27 19.59 -22.45
CA TYR A 32 -7.68 20.24 -21.27
C TYR A 32 -7.83 19.40 -19.99
N PHE A 33 -8.97 18.74 -19.80
CA PHE A 33 -9.20 17.85 -18.67
C PHE A 33 -8.63 16.44 -18.88
N ASN A 34 -8.33 16.05 -20.11
CA ASN A 34 -7.83 14.71 -20.43
C ASN A 34 -6.31 14.63 -20.31
N CYS A 35 -5.83 14.50 -19.07
CA CYS A 35 -4.44 14.21 -18.74
C CYS A 35 -4.04 12.75 -19.03
N SER A 36 -4.34 12.27 -20.25
CA SER A 36 -4.17 10.86 -20.63
C SER A 36 -2.71 10.42 -20.79
N ARG A 37 -1.81 11.36 -21.10
CA ARG A 37 -0.36 11.12 -21.30
C ARG A 37 0.53 11.91 -20.35
N GLY A 38 -0.05 12.57 -19.35
CA GLY A 38 0.66 13.39 -18.38
C GLY A 38 0.42 12.96 -16.95
N PHE A 39 1.13 13.58 -16.02
CA PHE A 39 0.90 13.43 -14.60
C PHE A 39 -0.08 14.51 -14.12
N ARG A 40 -1.11 14.11 -13.38
CA ARG A 40 -2.13 15.04 -12.86
C ARG A 40 -1.84 15.36 -11.41
N CYS A 41 -1.50 16.62 -11.13
CA CYS A 41 -1.42 17.14 -9.77
C CYS A 41 -2.77 16.98 -9.07
N ARG A 42 -2.77 16.47 -7.84
CA ARG A 42 -3.93 16.14 -7.03
C ARG A 42 -4.61 17.38 -6.45
N SER A 43 -3.84 18.33 -5.95
CA SER A 43 -4.35 19.55 -5.31
C SER A 43 -4.82 20.61 -6.32
N SER A 44 -4.07 20.82 -7.41
CA SER A 44 -4.36 21.88 -8.38
C SER A 44 -5.10 21.39 -9.63
N PHE A 45 -5.27 20.07 -9.80
CA PHE A 45 -5.77 19.43 -11.01
C PHE A 45 -4.97 19.75 -12.28
N LYS A 46 -3.81 20.41 -12.16
CA LYS A 46 -2.89 20.73 -13.25
C LYS A 46 -2.34 19.44 -13.86
N CYS A 47 -2.28 19.38 -15.19
CA CYS A 47 -1.61 18.30 -15.91
C CYS A 47 -0.21 18.75 -16.31
N ILE A 48 0.81 17.97 -15.95
CA ILE A 48 2.21 18.19 -16.32
C ILE A 48 2.69 17.05 -17.23
N ALA A 49 3.78 17.28 -17.97
CA ALA A 49 4.40 16.24 -18.78
C ALA A 49 4.88 15.09 -17.88
N GLN A 50 4.81 13.85 -18.38
CA GLN A 50 5.28 12.69 -17.61
C GLN A 50 6.78 12.77 -17.27
N THR A 51 7.56 13.44 -18.10
CA THR A 51 9.00 13.71 -17.90
C THR A 51 9.28 14.73 -16.81
N ALA A 52 8.29 15.54 -16.44
CA ALA A 52 8.38 16.56 -15.40
C ALA A 52 7.99 16.01 -14.02
N ARG A 53 7.98 14.68 -13.87
CA ARG A 53 7.74 13.99 -12.61
C ARG A 53 9.06 13.41 -12.15
N CYS A 54 9.43 13.64 -10.90
CA CYS A 54 10.69 13.18 -10.31
C CYS A 54 11.92 13.80 -10.99
N ASP A 55 11.82 15.06 -11.38
CA ASP A 55 12.89 15.82 -12.06
C ASP A 55 13.59 16.83 -11.14
N GLY A 56 13.20 16.88 -9.86
CA GLY A 56 13.71 17.80 -8.85
C GLY A 56 13.08 19.19 -8.88
N VAL A 57 12.08 19.44 -9.73
CA VAL A 57 11.38 20.73 -9.84
C VAL A 57 9.94 20.57 -9.38
N PHE A 58 9.50 21.37 -8.41
CA PHE A 58 8.11 21.34 -7.97
C PHE A 58 7.19 22.00 -9.01
N ASN A 59 6.65 21.21 -9.93
CA ASN A 59 5.65 21.66 -10.91
C ASN A 59 4.22 21.51 -10.38
N CYS A 60 4.00 20.65 -9.38
CA CYS A 60 2.77 20.57 -8.60
C CYS A 60 2.88 21.36 -7.28
N ARG A 61 1.73 21.72 -6.71
CA ARG A 61 1.67 22.34 -5.39
C ARG A 61 2.17 21.34 -4.35
N ASP A 62 2.87 21.82 -3.34
CA ASP A 62 3.46 21.01 -2.27
C ASP A 62 4.43 19.92 -2.77
N GLY A 63 4.92 19.99 -4.02
CA GLY A 63 5.88 19.03 -4.58
C GLY A 63 5.32 17.64 -4.85
N GLU A 64 4.00 17.50 -5.09
CA GLU A 64 3.34 16.20 -5.32
C GLU A 64 3.95 15.33 -6.44
N ASP A 65 4.57 15.99 -7.42
CA ASP A 65 5.27 15.39 -8.55
C ASP A 65 6.64 14.80 -8.20
N GLU A 66 7.20 15.19 -7.05
CA GLU A 66 8.49 14.73 -6.55
C GLU A 66 8.37 13.64 -5.47
N TYR A 67 7.16 13.16 -5.22
CA TYR A 67 6.91 12.00 -4.34
C TYR A 67 6.80 10.69 -5.13
N ARG A 68 7.08 9.58 -4.46
CA ARG A 68 7.02 8.21 -5.00
C ARG A 68 7.87 8.06 -6.26
N CYS A 69 9.09 8.57 -6.18
CA CYS A 69 10.07 8.49 -7.26
C CYS A 69 10.93 7.24 -7.20
N VAL A 70 10.83 6.48 -6.11
CA VAL A 70 11.62 5.28 -5.85
C VAL A 70 10.71 4.19 -5.32
N ARG A 71 10.91 2.95 -5.78
CA ARG A 71 10.13 1.79 -5.31
C ARG A 71 10.89 0.48 -5.43
N LEU A 72 10.43 -0.53 -4.68
CA LEU A 72 10.87 -1.92 -4.84
C LEU A 72 9.81 -2.71 -5.61
N SER A 73 10.25 -3.50 -6.59
CA SER A 73 9.35 -4.22 -7.51
C SER A 73 9.70 -5.70 -7.65
N GLY A 74 8.68 -6.51 -7.93
CA GLY A 74 8.82 -7.96 -8.13
C GLY A 74 9.14 -8.74 -6.86
N LYS A 75 9.20 -10.05 -6.98
CA LYS A 75 9.47 -10.96 -5.85
C LYS A 75 10.85 -10.73 -5.23
N LYS A 76 11.79 -10.24 -6.03
CA LYS A 76 13.18 -10.01 -5.64
C LYS A 76 13.46 -8.61 -5.11
N ALA A 77 12.44 -7.75 -4.94
CA ALA A 77 12.61 -6.38 -4.46
C ALA A 77 13.62 -5.56 -5.31
N VAL A 78 13.50 -5.66 -6.63
CA VAL A 78 14.34 -4.92 -7.57
C VAL A 78 14.09 -3.43 -7.39
N LEU A 79 15.16 -2.64 -7.28
CA LEU A 79 15.07 -1.19 -7.14
C LEU A 79 14.67 -0.56 -8.48
N GLN A 80 13.61 0.24 -8.45
CA GLN A 80 13.21 1.08 -9.56
C GLN A 80 13.12 2.55 -9.17
N VAL A 81 13.52 3.41 -10.09
CA VAL A 81 13.31 4.85 -10.00
C VAL A 81 12.42 5.33 -11.14
N PHE A 82 11.61 6.34 -10.88
CA PHE A 82 10.83 7.02 -11.91
C PHE A 82 11.71 8.10 -12.54
N SER A 83 12.06 7.94 -13.81
CA SER A 83 12.93 8.89 -14.50
C SER A 83 12.67 8.87 -16.02
N PHE A 84 12.79 10.05 -16.65
CA PHE A 84 12.50 10.24 -18.07
C PHE A 84 11.10 9.74 -18.48
N GLY A 85 10.11 9.93 -17.61
CA GLY A 85 8.71 9.59 -17.88
C GLY A 85 8.35 8.11 -17.76
N SER A 86 9.25 7.25 -17.25
CA SER A 86 8.97 5.82 -17.05
C SER A 86 9.66 5.28 -15.79
N TRP A 87 9.12 4.20 -15.22
CA TRP A 87 9.84 3.40 -14.22
C TRP A 87 11.01 2.67 -14.87
N ARG A 88 12.18 2.72 -14.24
CA ARG A 88 13.43 2.13 -14.73
C ARG A 88 14.12 1.35 -13.63
N THR A 89 14.66 0.21 -13.99
CA THR A 89 15.41 -0.65 -13.07
C THR A 89 16.84 -0.14 -12.90
N VAL A 90 17.34 -0.13 -11.67
CA VAL A 90 18.68 0.37 -11.33
C VAL A 90 19.73 -0.75 -11.50
N CYS A 91 20.77 -0.50 -12.29
CA CYS A 91 21.94 -1.36 -12.45
C CYS A 91 22.92 -1.21 -11.28
N SER A 92 23.71 -2.25 -10.98
CA SER A 92 24.75 -2.17 -9.93
C SER A 92 25.95 -1.32 -10.34
N ASP A 93 26.10 -1.02 -11.64
CA ASP A 93 27.15 -0.14 -12.14
C ASP A 93 27.14 1.21 -11.44
N GLY A 94 28.27 1.56 -10.82
CA GLY A 94 28.43 2.82 -10.08
C GLY A 94 27.69 2.88 -8.74
N TRP A 95 27.04 1.80 -8.30
CA TRP A 95 26.38 1.73 -7.02
C TRP A 95 27.38 1.67 -5.86
N LYS A 96 27.05 2.35 -4.76
CA LYS A 96 27.84 2.43 -3.53
C LYS A 96 26.93 2.09 -2.36
N ASP A 97 27.48 1.48 -1.30
CA ASP A 97 26.69 1.06 -0.12
C ASP A 97 25.91 2.20 0.54
N ASN A 98 26.45 3.42 0.47
CA ASN A 98 25.81 4.63 0.99
C ASN A 98 24.53 5.00 0.21
N TYR A 99 24.43 4.69 -1.09
CA TYR A 99 23.20 4.85 -1.88
C TYR A 99 22.10 3.91 -1.39
N GLY A 100 22.45 2.70 -0.97
CA GLY A 100 21.51 1.78 -0.32
C GLY A 100 20.94 2.36 0.97
N SER A 101 21.79 2.98 1.79
CA SER A 101 21.38 3.62 3.04
C SER A 101 20.41 4.78 2.81
N VAL A 102 20.71 5.69 1.88
CA VAL A 102 19.82 6.81 1.54
C VAL A 102 18.52 6.32 0.93
N THR A 103 18.59 5.36 0.00
CA THR A 103 17.41 4.79 -0.65
C THR A 103 16.49 4.12 0.37
N CYS A 104 17.05 3.44 1.37
CA CYS A 104 16.22 2.83 2.39
C CYS A 104 15.58 3.81 3.35
N LYS A 105 16.29 4.88 3.71
CA LYS A 105 15.69 5.98 4.46
C LYS A 105 14.53 6.61 3.67
N TYR A 106 14.71 6.80 2.36
CA TYR A 106 13.68 7.31 1.45
C TYR A 106 12.45 6.37 1.41
N LEU A 107 12.67 5.06 1.36
CA LEU A 107 11.60 4.05 1.38
C LEU A 107 10.97 3.85 2.78
N GLY A 108 11.44 4.57 3.80
CA GLY A 108 10.89 4.54 5.17
C GLY A 108 11.42 3.41 6.07
N PHE A 109 12.51 2.73 5.68
CA PHE A 109 13.13 1.71 6.52
C PHE A 109 13.97 2.34 7.65
N SER A 110 13.75 1.87 8.88
CA SER A 110 14.34 2.45 10.10
C SER A 110 15.73 1.89 10.48
N ARG A 111 16.14 0.75 9.92
CA ARG A 111 17.43 0.08 10.21
C ARG A 111 17.98 -0.63 8.96
N TYR A 112 19.30 -0.79 8.94
CA TYR A 112 20.14 -1.64 8.06
C TYR A 112 19.41 -2.24 6.85
N CYS A 113 19.54 -1.58 5.70
CA CYS A 113 19.29 -2.20 4.43
C CYS A 113 20.60 -2.55 3.75
N SER A 114 20.64 -3.70 3.10
CA SER A 114 21.74 -4.09 2.24
C SER A 114 21.30 -4.05 0.79
N SER A 115 22.28 -3.90 -0.10
CA SER A 115 22.10 -4.06 -1.52
C SER A 115 23.02 -5.18 -1.99
N ALA A 116 22.56 -6.01 -2.92
CA ALA A 116 23.37 -7.05 -3.53
C ALA A 116 23.12 -7.05 -5.02
N ASP A 117 24.09 -7.60 -5.71
CA ASP A 117 24.06 -7.77 -7.13
C ASP A 117 23.26 -9.03 -7.43
N PHE A 118 22.41 -8.95 -8.45
CA PHE A 118 21.57 -10.06 -8.85
C PHE A 118 21.55 -10.21 -10.36
N PRO A 119 21.62 -11.45 -10.87
CA PRO A 119 21.67 -11.68 -12.31
C PRO A 119 20.42 -11.15 -13.02
N VAL A 120 20.66 -10.46 -14.14
CA VAL A 120 19.62 -9.91 -15.02
C VAL A 120 18.59 -10.94 -15.47
N ALA A 121 19.03 -12.17 -15.72
CA ALA A 121 18.17 -13.25 -16.18
C ALA A 121 17.20 -13.76 -15.10
N ALA A 122 17.46 -13.47 -13.83
CA ALA A 122 16.70 -14.02 -12.69
C ALA A 122 15.56 -13.11 -12.21
N ILE A 123 15.37 -11.94 -12.83
CA ILE A 123 14.25 -11.02 -12.55
C ILE A 123 13.11 -11.21 -13.57
N GLU A 124 11.88 -10.84 -13.19
CA GLU A 124 10.71 -10.96 -14.05
C GLU A 124 10.85 -10.14 -15.35
N ASP A 125 10.33 -10.67 -16.48
CA ASP A 125 10.48 -10.07 -17.82
C ASP A 125 10.04 -8.59 -17.89
N GLU A 126 9.03 -8.22 -17.10
CA GLU A 126 8.50 -6.86 -17.05
C GLU A 126 9.49 -5.84 -16.48
N PHE A 127 10.42 -6.28 -15.62
CA PHE A 127 11.44 -5.44 -14.99
C PHE A 127 12.77 -5.44 -15.76
N ARG A 128 12.88 -6.22 -16.84
CA ARG A 128 14.04 -6.27 -17.75
C ARG A 128 13.99 -5.23 -18.88
N ARG A 129 13.20 -4.16 -18.71
CA ARG A 129 13.01 -3.12 -19.74
C ARG A 129 13.26 -1.75 -19.14
N HIS A 130 14.12 -0.96 -19.78
CA HIS A 130 14.54 0.39 -19.37
C HIS A 130 15.39 0.40 -18.09
N PHE A 131 16.65 0.84 -18.26
CA PHE A 131 17.65 0.82 -17.20
C PHE A 131 18.21 2.20 -16.92
N VAL A 132 18.63 2.38 -15.67
CA VAL A 132 19.45 3.51 -15.23
C VAL A 132 20.60 3.01 -14.36
N THR A 133 21.64 3.83 -14.22
CA THR A 133 22.79 3.58 -13.35
C THR A 133 23.02 4.81 -12.48
N ALA A 134 23.52 4.59 -11.27
CA ALA A 134 23.87 5.66 -10.36
C ALA A 134 25.10 6.42 -10.87
N ASN A 135 25.08 7.74 -10.72
CA ASN A 135 26.20 8.61 -11.05
C ASN A 135 27.35 8.34 -10.07
N HIS A 136 28.49 7.91 -10.59
CA HIS A 136 29.65 7.57 -9.78
C HIS A 136 30.35 8.80 -9.16
N TRP A 137 30.11 10.00 -9.72
CA TRP A 137 30.76 11.25 -9.30
C TRP A 137 30.08 11.94 -8.11
N LEU A 138 28.82 11.64 -7.82
CA LEU A 138 28.11 12.22 -6.67
C LEU A 138 28.60 11.56 -5.37
N SER A 139 28.86 12.37 -4.34
CA SER A 139 29.07 11.88 -2.97
C SER A 139 27.72 11.61 -2.30
N ALA A 140 27.68 10.70 -1.31
CA ALA A 140 26.42 10.39 -0.62
C ALA A 140 25.80 11.59 0.09
N ASP A 141 26.62 12.53 0.56
CA ASP A 141 26.16 13.74 1.25
C ASP A 141 25.42 14.70 0.30
N GLN A 142 25.61 14.54 -1.02
CA GLN A 142 24.92 15.30 -2.06
C GLN A 142 23.67 14.58 -2.59
N LEU A 143 23.42 13.33 -2.16
CA LEU A 143 22.30 12.52 -2.61
C LEU A 143 21.06 12.81 -1.78
N THR A 144 20.28 13.82 -2.17
CA THR A 144 18.99 14.12 -1.52
C THR A 144 17.89 13.18 -2.00
N SER A 145 17.97 12.69 -3.22
CA SER A 145 17.04 11.71 -3.78
C SER A 145 17.71 10.78 -4.80
N PRO A 146 17.42 9.46 -4.79
CA PRO A 146 18.04 8.52 -5.73
C PRO A 146 17.75 8.83 -7.21
N GLN A 147 16.58 9.38 -7.53
CA GLN A 147 16.22 9.73 -8.91
C GLN A 147 17.16 10.78 -9.53
N ASN A 148 17.59 11.78 -8.75
CA ASN A 148 18.43 12.90 -9.22
C ASN A 148 19.89 12.50 -9.47
N ALA A 149 20.27 11.31 -9.01
CA ALA A 149 21.61 10.78 -9.15
C ALA A 149 21.70 9.66 -10.19
N THR A 150 20.69 9.47 -11.03
CA THR A 150 20.68 8.40 -12.04
C THR A 150 20.71 8.94 -13.47
N TYR A 151 21.40 8.24 -14.38
CA TYR A 151 21.42 8.58 -15.80
C TYR A 151 20.95 7.40 -16.66
N MET A 152 20.40 7.72 -17.84
CA MET A 152 19.83 6.73 -18.76
C MET A 152 20.92 5.83 -19.34
N ARG A 153 20.66 4.51 -19.35
CA ARG A 153 21.49 3.54 -20.07
C ARG A 153 20.76 3.04 -21.31
N TYR A 154 21.43 3.08 -22.46
CA TYR A 154 20.85 2.62 -23.73
C TYR A 154 20.86 1.09 -23.82
N VAL A 155 19.87 0.54 -24.53
CA VAL A 155 19.63 -0.92 -24.62
C VAL A 155 20.79 -1.66 -25.31
N SER A 156 21.54 -1.01 -26.19
CA SER A 156 22.76 -1.58 -26.79
C SER A 156 23.85 -1.89 -25.76
N ASP A 157 23.91 -1.13 -24.66
CA ASP A 157 24.85 -1.33 -23.55
C ASP A 157 24.35 -2.34 -22.51
N ALA A 158 23.09 -2.78 -22.63
CA ALA A 158 22.45 -3.75 -21.75
C ALA A 158 22.71 -5.22 -22.16
N TYR A 159 23.15 -5.44 -23.41
CA TYR A 159 23.64 -6.75 -23.87
C TYR A 159 25.07 -7.06 -23.37
N LEU A 160 25.79 -6.05 -22.87
CA LEU A 160 27.07 -6.20 -22.18
C LEU A 160 26.77 -6.44 -20.68
N GLN A 161 26.62 -7.72 -20.33
CA GLN A 161 26.28 -8.23 -18.99
C GLN A 161 27.09 -7.56 -17.88
N ARG A 162 26.40 -6.78 -17.03
CA ARG A 162 26.77 -6.49 -15.64
C ARG A 162 25.49 -6.53 -14.81
N ASP A 163 25.58 -7.06 -13.60
CA ASP A 163 24.45 -7.45 -12.75
C ASP A 163 23.49 -6.27 -12.42
N PHE A 164 22.27 -6.57 -12.00
CA PHE A 164 21.35 -5.52 -11.50
C PHE A 164 21.56 -5.28 -10.01
N GLN A 165 21.33 -4.04 -9.57
CA GLN A 165 21.26 -3.78 -8.14
C GLN A 165 19.90 -4.22 -7.62
N ILE A 166 19.93 -5.14 -6.68
CA ILE A 166 18.79 -5.40 -5.83
C ILE A 166 19.04 -4.71 -4.50
N ILE A 167 18.04 -3.98 -4.02
CA ILE A 167 17.98 -3.61 -2.62
C ILE A 167 17.17 -4.71 -1.94
N TYR A 168 17.83 -5.45 -1.06
CA TYR A 168 17.16 -6.41 -0.23
C TYR A 168 17.41 -6.01 1.21
N SER A 169 16.31 -5.66 1.87
CA SER A 169 16.35 -5.40 3.30
C SER A 169 16.19 -6.75 4.01
N THR A 170 17.28 -7.48 4.22
CA THR A 170 17.21 -8.70 5.04
C THR A 170 16.97 -8.33 6.48
N GLY A 171 15.86 -8.84 7.05
CA GLY A 171 15.63 -8.81 8.49
C GLY A 171 15.10 -7.51 9.08
N THR A 172 14.52 -6.62 8.27
CA THR A 172 13.91 -5.37 8.77
C THR A 172 12.40 -5.45 8.95
N CYS A 173 11.74 -6.41 8.29
CA CYS A 173 10.31 -6.67 8.40
C CYS A 173 10.01 -8.13 8.06
N GLY A 174 8.81 -8.59 8.40
CA GLY A 174 8.28 -9.89 7.99
C GLY A 174 9.02 -11.09 8.57
N THR A 175 9.77 -10.91 9.66
CA THR A 175 10.51 -11.96 10.36
C THR A 175 9.80 -12.37 11.66
N ARG A 176 10.01 -13.62 12.06
CA ARG A 176 9.57 -14.16 13.36
C ARG A 176 10.78 -14.75 14.06
N SER A 177 11.47 -13.91 14.83
CA SER A 177 12.83 -14.14 15.34
C SER A 177 12.99 -15.40 16.21
N SER A 178 11.92 -16.09 16.63
CA SER A 178 11.99 -17.23 17.54
C SER A 178 10.85 -18.26 17.43
N TYR A 179 10.10 -18.29 16.32
CA TYR A 179 8.95 -19.21 16.16
C TYR A 179 9.25 -20.42 15.26
N SER A 180 8.98 -21.63 15.74
CA SER A 180 9.02 -22.88 14.96
C SER A 180 7.61 -23.47 14.84
N PRO A 181 7.06 -23.65 13.62
CA PRO A 181 5.67 -24.06 13.43
C PRO A 181 5.44 -25.54 13.75
N ARG A 182 4.46 -25.83 14.62
CA ARG A 182 3.62 -27.05 14.52
C ARG A 182 2.19 -26.61 14.22
N ILE A 183 1.62 -27.09 13.11
CA ILE A 183 0.31 -26.72 12.58
C ILE A 183 -0.70 -27.82 12.94
N VAL A 184 -1.88 -27.48 13.50
CA VAL A 184 -3.26 -27.89 13.06
C VAL A 184 -4.31 -27.01 13.77
N GLY A 185 -5.30 -26.47 13.03
CA GLY A 185 -6.55 -25.88 13.56
C GLY A 185 -6.38 -24.50 14.20
N GLY A 186 -7.35 -23.60 14.07
CA GLY A 186 -7.27 -22.27 14.71
C GLY A 186 -7.00 -22.41 16.20
N ASN A 187 -5.89 -21.84 16.66
CA ASN A 187 -5.41 -22.01 18.03
C ASN A 187 -5.06 -20.65 18.64
N ALA A 188 -5.07 -20.61 19.96
CA ALA A 188 -4.47 -19.54 20.74
C ALA A 188 -3.04 -19.27 20.23
N SER A 189 -2.76 -18.01 19.90
CA SER A 189 -1.45 -17.57 19.46
C SER A 189 -0.44 -17.63 20.60
N LEU A 190 0.81 -17.89 20.27
CA LEU A 190 1.91 -17.72 21.22
C LEU A 190 2.48 -16.30 21.11
N PRO A 191 3.09 -15.77 22.19
CA PRO A 191 3.89 -14.56 22.11
C PRO A 191 4.92 -14.66 20.97
N GLN A 192 5.20 -13.55 20.29
CA GLN A 192 6.13 -13.45 19.14
C GLN A 192 5.70 -14.18 17.85
N GLN A 193 4.57 -14.88 17.85
CA GLN A 193 4.11 -15.59 16.64
C GLN A 193 3.63 -14.62 15.55
N TRP A 194 2.97 -13.53 15.94
CA TRP A 194 2.46 -12.49 15.04
C TRP A 194 2.90 -11.11 15.53
N PRO A 195 4.21 -10.79 15.49
CA PRO A 195 4.79 -9.63 16.18
C PRO A 195 4.38 -8.28 15.59
N TRP A 196 3.76 -8.28 14.41
CA TRP A 196 3.20 -7.11 13.75
C TRP A 196 1.73 -6.87 14.09
N GLN A 197 1.07 -7.77 14.82
CA GLN A 197 -0.32 -7.58 15.21
C GLN A 197 -0.43 -6.37 16.15
N ALA A 198 -1.34 -5.46 15.81
CA ALA A 198 -1.77 -4.38 16.69
C ALA A 198 -3.22 -4.57 17.13
N SER A 199 -3.51 -4.18 18.36
CA SER A 199 -4.85 -3.95 18.88
C SER A 199 -5.11 -2.45 18.89
N LEU A 200 -6.14 -2.02 18.16
CA LEU A 200 -6.60 -0.64 18.11
C LEU A 200 -7.74 -0.49 19.10
N GLN A 201 -7.49 0.29 20.14
CA GLN A 201 -8.46 0.55 21.17
C GLN A 201 -9.03 1.96 21.07
N PHE A 202 -10.34 2.07 21.17
CA PHE A 202 -11.05 3.35 21.27
C PHE A 202 -11.59 3.50 22.69
N GLN A 203 -11.19 4.57 23.38
CA GLN A 203 -11.57 4.83 24.78
C GLN A 203 -11.26 3.66 25.74
N GLY A 204 -10.18 2.92 25.47
CA GLY A 204 -9.72 1.79 26.29
C GLY A 204 -10.33 0.43 25.94
N TYR A 205 -11.21 0.35 24.94
CA TYR A 205 -11.82 -0.90 24.49
C TYR A 205 -11.29 -1.31 23.12
N HIS A 206 -10.98 -2.61 22.96
CA HIS A 206 -10.60 -3.17 21.66
C HIS A 206 -11.75 -3.03 20.66
N LEU A 207 -11.46 -2.41 19.50
CA LEU A 207 -12.43 -2.24 18.43
C LEU A 207 -11.99 -2.96 17.14
N CYS A 208 -10.71 -2.83 16.80
CA CYS A 208 -10.16 -3.32 15.55
C CYS A 208 -8.74 -3.84 15.72
N GLY A 209 -8.32 -4.69 14.79
CA GLY A 209 -6.94 -5.02 14.56
C GLY A 209 -6.19 -3.98 13.73
N GLY A 210 -4.88 -4.17 13.64
CA GLY A 210 -3.99 -3.42 12.77
C GLY A 210 -2.69 -4.17 12.52
N SER A 211 -1.90 -3.67 11.60
CA SER A 211 -0.60 -4.23 11.23
C SER A 211 0.50 -3.18 11.36
N VAL A 212 1.50 -3.46 12.19
CA VAL A 212 2.72 -2.64 12.28
C VAL A 212 3.50 -2.77 10.98
N ILE A 213 3.62 -1.70 10.19
CA ILE A 213 4.40 -1.72 8.93
C ILE A 213 5.73 -1.00 9.05
N THR A 214 5.87 -0.08 10.02
CA THR A 214 7.12 0.54 10.45
C THR A 214 7.02 0.89 11.94
N PRO A 215 8.11 1.31 12.61
CA PRO A 215 8.02 1.80 13.99
C PRO A 215 7.07 2.97 14.21
N TRP A 216 6.63 3.68 13.16
CA TRP A 216 5.76 4.86 13.28
C TRP A 216 4.35 4.65 12.74
N TRP A 217 4.13 3.61 11.94
CA TRP A 217 2.94 3.48 11.10
C TRP A 217 2.28 2.12 11.26
N ILE A 218 0.97 2.18 11.50
CA ILE A 218 0.07 1.03 11.53
C ILE A 218 -0.89 1.13 10.34
N VAL A 219 -1.07 0.03 9.62
CA VAL A 219 -2.13 -0.13 8.61
C VAL A 219 -3.36 -0.76 9.26
N THR A 220 -4.55 -0.27 8.93
CA THR A 220 -5.83 -0.83 9.39
C THR A 220 -6.94 -0.55 8.36
N ALA A 221 -8.20 -0.86 8.68
CA ALA A 221 -9.36 -0.58 7.85
C ALA A 221 -9.86 0.85 8.05
N ALA A 222 -10.42 1.45 7.00
CA ALA A 222 -11.02 2.78 7.09
C ALA A 222 -12.28 2.78 7.95
N HIS A 223 -13.11 1.73 7.85
CA HIS A 223 -14.37 1.65 8.58
C HIS A 223 -14.19 1.67 10.11
N CYS A 224 -13.03 1.23 10.61
CA CYS A 224 -12.69 1.29 12.04
C CYS A 224 -12.63 2.74 12.56
N VAL A 225 -12.14 3.67 11.74
CA VAL A 225 -11.77 5.02 12.16
C VAL A 225 -12.60 6.13 11.49
N TYR A 226 -13.35 5.80 10.44
CA TYR A 226 -14.04 6.77 9.59
C TYR A 226 -15.05 7.63 10.37
N ASP A 227 -15.94 6.99 11.13
CA ASP A 227 -16.92 7.69 11.97
C ASP A 227 -16.37 8.06 13.37
N LEU A 228 -15.18 7.55 13.71
CA LEU A 228 -14.51 7.72 15.01
C LEU A 228 -13.19 8.51 14.85
N TYR A 229 -13.20 9.57 14.04
CA TYR A 229 -12.00 10.36 13.73
C TYR A 229 -11.59 11.28 14.90
N LEU A 230 -11.01 10.70 15.94
CA LEU A 230 -10.52 11.42 17.11
C LEU A 230 -9.20 10.82 17.64
N PRO A 231 -8.02 11.21 17.10
CA PRO A 231 -6.73 10.64 17.47
C PRO A 231 -6.49 10.47 18.98
N ARG A 232 -6.88 11.45 19.79
CA ARG A 232 -6.68 11.42 21.25
C ARG A 232 -7.49 10.36 22.00
N ALA A 233 -8.56 9.85 21.39
CA ALA A 233 -9.38 8.78 21.96
C ALA A 233 -8.91 7.38 21.52
N TRP A 234 -7.93 7.31 20.61
CA TRP A 234 -7.35 6.07 20.13
C TRP A 234 -6.01 5.78 20.81
N SER A 235 -5.78 4.51 21.11
CA SER A 235 -4.50 3.98 21.55
C SER A 235 -4.16 2.71 20.79
N VAL A 236 -2.88 2.52 20.50
CA VAL A 236 -2.36 1.32 19.83
C VAL A 236 -1.61 0.48 20.86
N HIS A 237 -1.97 -0.80 20.93
CA HIS A 237 -1.27 -1.77 21.78
C HIS A 237 -0.63 -2.84 20.89
N VAL A 238 0.61 -3.23 21.19
CA VAL A 238 1.40 -4.18 20.39
C VAL A 238 2.28 -5.04 21.30
N GLY A 239 2.74 -6.19 20.79
CA GLY A 239 3.71 -7.04 21.48
C GLY A 239 3.13 -7.93 22.58
N PHE A 240 1.83 -8.20 22.54
CA PHE A 240 1.11 -8.99 23.54
C PHE A 240 0.08 -9.91 22.87
N VAL A 241 -0.50 -10.84 23.65
CA VAL A 241 -1.45 -11.84 23.16
C VAL A 241 -2.78 -11.80 23.92
N ILE A 242 -2.81 -11.35 25.17
CA ILE A 242 -3.99 -11.36 26.06
C ILE A 242 -4.52 -9.93 26.20
N LEU A 243 -5.79 -9.67 25.84
CA LEU A 243 -6.35 -8.29 25.86
C LEU A 243 -6.36 -7.62 27.23
N GLU A 244 -6.59 -8.39 28.29
CA GLU A 244 -6.63 -7.88 29.68
C GLU A 244 -5.24 -7.77 30.32
N GLU A 245 -4.17 -7.87 29.53
CA GLU A 245 -2.81 -7.79 30.04
C GLU A 245 -2.44 -6.35 30.44
N ASN A 246 -2.63 -6.02 31.72
CA ASN A 246 -2.33 -4.72 32.32
C ASN A 246 -0.85 -4.28 32.26
N SER A 247 0.05 -5.14 31.76
CA SER A 247 1.49 -4.88 31.66
C SER A 247 1.89 -4.08 30.40
N VAL A 248 0.97 -3.94 29.44
CA VAL A 248 1.25 -3.35 28.12
C VAL A 248 0.93 -1.86 28.13
N ASN A 249 1.95 -1.03 27.93
CA ASN A 249 1.75 0.41 27.82
C ASN A 249 1.17 0.79 26.45
N PRO A 250 0.13 1.64 26.40
CA PRO A 250 -0.44 2.11 25.14
C PRO A 250 0.50 3.07 24.40
N TYR A 251 0.55 2.94 23.09
CA TYR A 251 1.13 3.95 22.20
C TYR A 251 0.05 4.95 21.77
N LEU A 252 0.35 6.24 21.97
CA LEU A 252 -0.55 7.33 21.59
C LEU A 252 -0.59 7.54 20.08
N VAL A 253 -1.76 7.90 19.57
CA VAL A 253 -1.98 8.22 18.16
C VAL A 253 -1.78 9.71 17.91
N ASP A 254 -0.85 10.04 17.00
CA ASP A 254 -0.61 11.40 16.52
C ASP A 254 -1.63 11.77 15.43
N LYS A 255 -1.83 10.85 14.47
CA LYS A 255 -2.69 11.12 13.32
C LYS A 255 -3.37 9.86 12.79
N ILE A 256 -4.57 10.05 12.27
CA ILE A 256 -5.35 9.04 11.56
C ILE A 256 -5.50 9.52 10.12
N ILE A 257 -5.35 8.63 9.14
CA ILE A 257 -5.48 8.93 7.72
C ILE A 257 -6.23 7.78 7.05
N TYR A 258 -7.52 7.93 6.83
CA TYR A 258 -8.28 6.98 6.00
C TYR A 258 -8.27 7.40 4.53
N HIS A 259 -8.47 6.43 3.64
CA HIS A 259 -8.45 6.70 2.21
C HIS A 259 -9.60 7.63 1.79
N LYS A 260 -9.28 8.77 1.15
CA LYS A 260 -10.26 9.82 0.80
C LYS A 260 -11.46 9.37 -0.05
N ASN A 261 -11.28 8.31 -0.84
CA ASN A 261 -12.34 7.73 -1.67
C ASN A 261 -13.02 6.52 -1.01
N TYR A 262 -12.86 6.34 0.30
CA TYR A 262 -13.56 5.31 1.05
C TYR A 262 -15.08 5.46 0.90
N LYS A 263 -15.78 4.35 0.67
CA LYS A 263 -17.24 4.30 0.49
C LYS A 263 -17.85 3.34 1.50
N PRO A 264 -18.41 3.85 2.62
CA PRO A 264 -18.96 3.02 3.69
C PRO A 264 -20.00 1.99 3.23
N LYS A 265 -20.88 2.38 2.30
CA LYS A 265 -21.95 1.48 1.81
C LYS A 265 -21.45 0.27 1.02
N THR A 266 -20.29 0.38 0.36
CA THR A 266 -19.77 -0.67 -0.52
C THR A 266 -18.44 -1.22 -0.03
N MET A 267 -17.96 -0.78 1.13
CA MET A 267 -16.62 -1.05 1.67
C MET A 267 -15.47 -0.80 0.66
N ARG A 268 -15.68 0.08 -0.33
CA ARG A 268 -14.64 0.35 -1.34
C ARG A 268 -13.58 1.25 -0.77
N ASN A 269 -12.31 0.92 -1.03
CA ASN A 269 -11.14 1.62 -0.49
C ASN A 269 -11.10 1.62 1.04
N ASP A 270 -11.45 0.49 1.65
CA ASP A 270 -11.46 0.32 3.09
C ASP A 270 -10.05 0.12 3.67
N ILE A 271 -9.28 1.20 3.71
CA ILE A 271 -7.91 1.22 4.23
C ILE A 271 -7.61 2.55 4.93
N ALA A 272 -6.89 2.47 6.04
CA ALA A 272 -6.41 3.60 6.81
C ALA A 272 -4.98 3.38 7.33
N LEU A 273 -4.33 4.49 7.64
CA LEU A 273 -3.06 4.54 8.34
C LEU A 273 -3.22 5.27 9.66
N ILE A 274 -2.57 4.75 10.70
CA ILE A 274 -2.43 5.39 12.00
C ILE A 274 -0.95 5.70 12.20
N LYS A 275 -0.64 6.97 12.45
CA LYS A 275 0.69 7.44 12.82
C LYS A 275 0.79 7.54 14.33
N LEU A 276 1.81 6.93 14.89
CA LEU A 276 2.10 6.98 16.32
C LEU A 276 2.81 8.29 16.69
N ALA A 277 2.58 8.77 17.91
CA ALA A 277 3.25 9.95 18.45
C ALA A 277 4.73 9.69 18.78
N ASN A 278 5.06 8.45 19.13
CA ASN A 278 6.43 8.00 19.42
C ASN A 278 6.70 6.69 18.68
N PRO A 279 7.96 6.39 18.31
CA PRO A 279 8.29 5.17 17.59
C PRO A 279 8.15 3.95 18.49
N LEU A 280 7.73 2.83 17.91
CA LEU A 280 7.78 1.52 18.53
C LEU A 280 9.24 1.10 18.77
N VAL A 281 9.46 0.40 19.87
CA VAL A 281 10.75 -0.21 20.19
C VAL A 281 10.72 -1.67 19.74
N LEU A 282 11.40 -1.96 18.64
CA LEU A 282 11.49 -3.32 18.09
C LEU A 282 12.34 -4.21 19.00
N ASN A 283 11.80 -5.35 19.41
CA ASN A 283 12.35 -6.21 20.45
C ASN A 283 12.04 -7.71 20.26
N GLY A 284 11.65 -8.13 19.05
CA GLY A 284 11.22 -9.50 18.74
C GLY A 284 9.78 -9.84 19.13
N LEU A 285 9.20 -9.17 20.14
CA LEU A 285 7.75 -9.21 20.41
C LEU A 285 7.00 -8.26 19.48
N ILE A 286 7.63 -7.13 19.17
CA ILE A 286 7.15 -6.11 18.23
C ILE A 286 8.11 -6.08 17.06
N GLU A 287 7.62 -6.46 15.88
CA GLU A 287 8.36 -6.41 14.61
C GLU A 287 7.40 -6.03 13.49
N PRO A 288 7.83 -5.23 12.49
CA PRO A 288 6.95 -4.83 11.41
C PRO A 288 6.72 -5.96 10.40
N ILE A 289 5.55 -5.99 9.76
CA ILE A 289 5.27 -6.83 8.59
C ILE A 289 5.75 -6.15 7.32
N CYS A 290 6.27 -6.92 6.35
CA CYS A 290 6.64 -6.33 5.06
C CYS A 290 5.40 -6.00 4.22
N LEU A 291 5.45 -4.86 3.53
CA LEU A 291 4.54 -4.62 2.42
C LEU A 291 4.96 -5.45 1.19
N PRO A 292 4.02 -5.92 0.36
CA PRO A 292 4.35 -6.50 -0.94
C PRO A 292 5.07 -5.51 -1.84
N ASN A 293 5.93 -6.02 -2.71
CA ASN A 293 6.59 -5.19 -3.72
C ASN A 293 5.62 -4.84 -4.86
N PHE A 294 5.91 -3.78 -5.59
CA PHE A 294 5.14 -3.41 -6.77
C PHE A 294 5.20 -4.52 -7.84
N GLY A 295 4.05 -4.90 -8.39
CA GLY A 295 3.93 -5.98 -9.37
C GLY A 295 3.96 -7.39 -8.77
N GLU A 296 4.18 -7.55 -7.47
CA GLU A 296 4.13 -8.85 -6.81
C GLU A 296 2.71 -9.45 -6.85
N ARG A 297 2.63 -10.75 -7.13
CA ARG A 297 1.36 -11.48 -7.27
C ARG A 297 1.32 -12.68 -6.35
N PHE A 298 0.20 -12.84 -5.67
CA PHE A 298 -0.11 -13.99 -4.83
C PHE A 298 -1.16 -14.85 -5.54
N PRO A 299 -0.84 -16.10 -5.91
CA PRO A 299 -1.74 -16.95 -6.68
C PRO A 299 -2.94 -17.43 -5.85
N GLU A 300 -4.02 -17.77 -6.54
CA GLU A 300 -5.17 -18.48 -5.95
C GLU A 300 -4.69 -19.79 -5.28
N GLY A 301 -5.30 -20.11 -4.14
CA GLY A 301 -4.97 -21.28 -3.34
C GLY A 301 -3.72 -21.13 -2.46
N LYS A 302 -2.95 -20.04 -2.58
CA LYS A 302 -1.83 -19.77 -1.65
C LYS A 302 -2.37 -19.69 -0.23
N LEU A 303 -1.83 -20.52 0.66
CA LEU A 303 -2.17 -20.50 2.08
C LEU A 303 -1.57 -19.24 2.70
N CYS A 304 -2.42 -18.48 3.36
CA CYS A 304 -2.11 -17.27 4.10
C CYS A 304 -2.68 -17.39 5.50
N TRP A 305 -2.39 -16.43 6.37
CA TRP A 305 -2.79 -16.47 7.77
C TRP A 305 -3.41 -15.16 8.20
N ILE A 306 -4.43 -15.29 9.03
CA ILE A 306 -5.09 -14.20 9.73
C ILE A 306 -4.83 -14.34 11.23
N SER A 307 -4.81 -13.21 11.93
CA SER A 307 -4.69 -13.15 13.38
C SER A 307 -5.51 -11.99 13.95
N GLY A 308 -6.03 -12.17 15.17
CA GLY A 308 -6.80 -11.14 15.86
C GLY A 308 -7.51 -11.64 17.12
N TRP A 309 -8.25 -10.74 17.75
CA TRP A 309 -9.03 -10.97 18.97
C TRP A 309 -10.54 -10.91 18.72
N GLY A 310 -10.94 -10.98 17.45
CA GLY A 310 -12.33 -10.98 17.07
C GLY A 310 -13.11 -12.13 17.69
N THR A 311 -14.43 -12.04 17.55
CA THR A 311 -15.36 -13.03 18.04
C THR A 311 -15.10 -14.37 17.37
N THR A 312 -15.21 -15.47 18.12
CA THR A 312 -15.03 -16.83 17.57
C THR A 312 -16.28 -17.35 16.86
N GLU A 313 -17.40 -16.66 17.07
CA GLU A 313 -18.69 -16.93 16.46
C GLU A 313 -19.43 -15.59 16.22
N GLU A 314 -20.35 -15.58 15.27
CA GLU A 314 -21.10 -14.37 14.93
C GLU A 314 -21.92 -13.86 16.13
N GLY A 315 -21.70 -12.60 16.50
CA GLY A 315 -22.39 -11.98 17.64
C GLY A 315 -21.96 -12.48 19.02
N GLY A 316 -20.90 -13.30 19.10
CA GLY A 316 -20.28 -13.72 20.35
C GLY A 316 -19.40 -12.62 20.99
N ASP A 317 -18.76 -12.96 22.11
CA ASP A 317 -17.79 -12.08 22.76
C ASP A 317 -16.41 -12.14 22.06
N THR A 318 -15.63 -11.07 22.17
CA THR A 318 -14.24 -11.04 21.68
C THR A 318 -13.40 -12.06 22.43
N SER A 319 -12.46 -12.71 21.74
CA SER A 319 -11.54 -13.64 22.38
C SER A 319 -10.53 -12.90 23.27
N GLU A 320 -10.39 -13.33 24.52
CA GLU A 320 -9.39 -12.78 25.45
C GLU A 320 -7.96 -12.99 24.92
N ILE A 321 -7.72 -14.17 24.31
CA ILE A 321 -6.44 -14.59 23.75
C ILE A 321 -6.48 -14.41 22.23
N MET A 322 -5.42 -13.84 21.64
CA MET A 322 -5.32 -13.68 20.18
C MET A 322 -5.36 -15.05 19.49
N ASN A 323 -6.26 -15.22 18.52
CA ASN A 323 -6.32 -16.41 17.69
C ASN A 323 -5.63 -16.18 16.35
N TYR A 324 -5.28 -17.29 15.69
CA TYR A 324 -4.81 -17.26 14.31
C TYR A 324 -5.38 -18.43 13.52
N ALA A 325 -5.53 -18.25 12.22
CA ALA A 325 -6.02 -19.29 11.33
C ALA A 325 -5.36 -19.24 9.95
N GLY A 326 -5.22 -20.40 9.32
CA GLY A 326 -4.76 -20.52 7.94
C GLY A 326 -5.95 -20.46 6.97
N VAL A 327 -5.88 -19.58 5.97
CA VAL A 327 -6.91 -19.39 4.96
C VAL A 327 -6.29 -19.32 3.56
N PRO A 328 -6.80 -20.07 2.56
CA PRO A 328 -6.29 -19.98 1.20
C PRO A 328 -6.87 -18.74 0.49
N LEU A 329 -6.08 -18.12 -0.39
CA LEU A 329 -6.57 -17.04 -1.26
C LEU A 329 -7.57 -17.56 -2.29
N ILE A 330 -8.65 -16.80 -2.52
CA ILE A 330 -9.67 -17.07 -3.53
C ILE A 330 -9.60 -15.99 -4.60
N SER A 331 -9.65 -16.37 -5.87
CA SER A 331 -9.64 -15.38 -6.96
C SER A 331 -10.93 -14.57 -7.00
N ASN A 332 -10.85 -13.31 -7.42
CA ASN A 332 -12.05 -12.46 -7.57
C ASN A 332 -13.06 -13.05 -8.56
N LYS A 333 -12.64 -13.91 -9.49
CA LYS A 333 -13.55 -14.62 -10.40
C LYS A 333 -14.47 -15.58 -9.62
N VAL A 334 -13.88 -16.41 -8.76
CA VAL A 334 -14.62 -17.33 -7.89
C VAL A 334 -15.44 -16.54 -6.87
N CYS A 335 -14.83 -15.53 -6.25
CA CYS A 335 -15.48 -14.75 -5.22
C CYS A 335 -16.70 -13.95 -5.74
N ASN A 336 -16.66 -13.52 -7.00
CA ASN A 336 -17.78 -12.86 -7.67
C ASN A 336 -18.76 -13.82 -8.36
N HIS A 337 -18.64 -15.14 -8.15
CA HIS A 337 -19.68 -16.07 -8.59
C HIS A 337 -21.03 -15.69 -7.95
N ARG A 338 -22.13 -15.97 -8.66
CA ARG A 338 -23.49 -15.58 -8.25
C ARG A 338 -23.86 -16.06 -6.85
N GLU A 339 -23.41 -17.26 -6.49
CA GLU A 339 -23.70 -17.92 -5.21
C GLU A 339 -22.82 -17.42 -4.06
N VAL A 340 -21.71 -16.73 -4.37
CA VAL A 340 -20.76 -16.22 -3.38
C VAL A 340 -21.09 -14.76 -3.07
N TYR A 341 -20.53 -13.80 -3.82
CA TYR A 341 -20.80 -12.37 -3.63
C TYR A 341 -21.42 -11.68 -4.85
N GLY A 342 -21.67 -12.40 -5.95
CA GLY A 342 -22.48 -11.89 -7.06
C GLY A 342 -21.98 -10.59 -7.72
N GLY A 343 -20.68 -10.33 -7.70
CA GLY A 343 -20.07 -9.20 -8.43
C GLY A 343 -19.70 -7.98 -7.59
N ILE A 344 -19.93 -7.97 -6.27
CA ILE A 344 -19.62 -6.80 -5.43
C ILE A 344 -18.12 -6.65 -5.12
N VAL A 345 -17.32 -7.72 -5.23
CA VAL A 345 -15.90 -7.72 -4.87
C VAL A 345 -15.08 -7.02 -5.96
N ALA A 346 -14.66 -5.79 -5.68
CA ALA A 346 -13.89 -4.95 -6.58
C ALA A 346 -12.44 -5.46 -6.78
N SER A 347 -11.74 -4.96 -7.79
CA SER A 347 -10.33 -5.32 -8.04
C SER A 347 -9.39 -4.94 -6.88
N SER A 348 -9.73 -3.88 -6.14
CA SER A 348 -9.02 -3.44 -4.92
C SER A 348 -9.35 -4.27 -3.68
N MET A 349 -10.17 -5.31 -3.83
CA MET A 349 -10.51 -6.28 -2.80
C MET A 349 -10.01 -7.67 -3.22
N LEU A 350 -9.85 -8.53 -2.23
CA LEU A 350 -9.53 -9.94 -2.42
C LEU A 350 -10.32 -10.78 -1.42
N CYS A 351 -10.45 -12.07 -1.68
CA CYS A 351 -11.11 -13.01 -0.78
C CYS A 351 -10.12 -14.06 -0.29
N ALA A 352 -10.31 -14.53 0.94
CA ALA A 352 -9.58 -15.65 1.49
C ALA A 352 -10.50 -16.45 2.41
N GLY A 353 -10.28 -17.76 2.47
CA GLY A 353 -11.09 -18.66 3.30
C GLY A 353 -11.50 -19.92 2.55
N TYR A 354 -12.45 -20.66 3.13
CA TYR A 354 -12.95 -21.89 2.56
C TYR A 354 -14.40 -21.68 2.09
N LEU A 355 -14.71 -22.06 0.84
CA LEU A 355 -16.09 -21.95 0.34
C LEU A 355 -17.07 -22.85 1.10
N LYS A 356 -16.59 -23.90 1.77
CA LYS A 356 -17.41 -24.72 2.66
C LYS A 356 -17.72 -24.04 4.01
N GLY A 357 -17.18 -22.85 4.26
CA GLY A 357 -17.22 -22.20 5.56
C GLY A 357 -16.25 -22.82 6.58
N GLY A 358 -16.51 -22.56 7.86
CA GLY A 358 -15.82 -23.13 9.01
C GLY A 358 -14.68 -22.28 9.58
N ILE A 359 -13.77 -21.75 8.74
CA ILE A 359 -12.65 -20.91 9.19
C ILE A 359 -12.72 -19.55 8.48
N ASP A 360 -12.83 -18.47 9.26
CA ASP A 360 -12.94 -17.10 8.79
C ASP A 360 -12.50 -16.08 9.86
N SER A 361 -12.33 -14.82 9.47
CA SER A 361 -12.23 -13.68 10.41
C SER A 361 -13.63 -13.17 10.79
N CYS A 362 -13.80 -12.62 11.99
CA CYS A 362 -15.11 -12.16 12.46
C CYS A 362 -15.08 -10.75 13.09
N GLN A 363 -16.14 -10.37 13.81
CA GLN A 363 -16.25 -9.04 14.41
C GLN A 363 -15.08 -8.78 15.37
N GLY A 364 -14.43 -7.62 15.29
CA GLY A 364 -13.22 -7.29 16.07
C GLY A 364 -11.89 -7.59 15.36
N ASP A 365 -11.88 -8.47 14.35
CA ASP A 365 -10.67 -8.72 13.52
C ASP A 365 -10.46 -7.66 12.43
N SER A 366 -11.42 -6.75 12.28
CA SER A 366 -11.43 -5.70 11.26
C SER A 366 -10.15 -4.86 11.30
N GLY A 367 -9.56 -4.60 10.13
CA GLY A 367 -8.26 -3.94 10.01
C GLY A 367 -7.05 -4.82 10.35
N GLY A 368 -7.27 -6.03 10.88
CA GLY A 368 -6.23 -7.02 11.16
C GLY A 368 -5.51 -7.55 9.90
N PRO A 369 -4.36 -8.21 10.09
CA PRO A 369 -3.52 -8.68 8.99
C PRO A 369 -4.08 -9.93 8.31
N LEU A 370 -4.05 -9.93 6.97
CA LEU A 370 -3.95 -11.16 6.17
C LEU A 370 -2.54 -11.23 5.59
N VAL A 371 -1.74 -12.16 6.09
CA VAL A 371 -0.32 -12.27 5.76
C VAL A 371 0.02 -13.58 5.07
N CYS A 372 0.90 -13.51 4.08
CA CYS A 372 1.36 -14.68 3.35
C CYS A 372 2.89 -14.73 3.41
N GLU A 373 3.44 -15.92 3.58
CA GLU A 373 4.88 -16.13 3.53
C GLU A 373 5.35 -16.34 2.09
N ASP A 374 6.39 -15.62 1.68
CA ASP A 374 7.08 -15.80 0.40
C ASP A 374 8.59 -15.70 0.62
N LEU A 375 9.35 -16.71 0.19
CA LEU A 375 10.82 -16.77 0.36
C LEU A 375 11.29 -16.47 1.80
N ASN A 376 10.65 -17.09 2.80
CA ASN A 376 10.90 -16.89 4.25
C ASN A 376 10.66 -15.46 4.76
N THR A 377 9.89 -14.65 4.01
CA THR A 377 9.50 -13.31 4.42
C THR A 377 7.98 -13.23 4.46
N TRP A 378 7.44 -12.78 5.58
CA TRP A 378 6.01 -12.55 5.74
C TRP A 378 5.61 -11.21 5.16
N LYS A 379 4.55 -11.19 4.36
CA LYS A 379 4.05 -9.99 3.68
C LYS A 379 2.58 -9.75 3.96
N LEU A 380 2.20 -8.50 4.16
CA LEU A 380 0.82 -8.05 4.36
C LEU A 380 0.08 -8.01 3.01
N VAL A 381 -0.70 -9.02 2.71
CA VAL A 381 -1.40 -9.16 1.43
C VAL A 381 -2.78 -8.53 1.46
N GLY A 382 -3.44 -8.54 2.62
CA GLY A 382 -4.72 -7.89 2.83
C GLY A 382 -4.90 -7.33 4.24
N THR A 383 -5.91 -6.49 4.38
CA THR A 383 -6.45 -6.05 5.69
C THR A 383 -7.90 -6.47 5.79
N THR A 384 -8.29 -7.06 6.92
CA THR A 384 -9.66 -7.53 7.15
C THR A 384 -10.64 -6.38 6.97
N SER A 385 -11.68 -6.57 6.14
CA SER A 385 -12.62 -5.50 5.78
C SER A 385 -14.05 -5.89 6.12
N PHE A 386 -14.60 -6.93 5.48
CA PHE A 386 -15.97 -7.38 5.75
C PHE A 386 -16.19 -8.85 5.39
N GLY A 387 -17.32 -9.39 5.84
CA GLY A 387 -17.87 -10.69 5.44
C GLY A 387 -19.41 -10.62 5.53
N VAL A 388 -20.09 -11.63 4.99
CA VAL A 388 -21.51 -11.87 5.29
C VAL A 388 -21.57 -13.05 6.24
N GLY A 389 -22.03 -12.79 7.46
CA GLY A 389 -21.84 -13.71 8.58
C GLY A 389 -20.34 -13.93 8.88
N CYS A 390 -20.05 -14.96 9.68
CA CYS A 390 -18.69 -15.43 9.91
C CYS A 390 -18.60 -16.92 9.63
N ALA A 391 -17.68 -17.31 8.74
CA ALA A 391 -17.43 -18.71 8.41
C ALA A 391 -18.63 -19.46 7.80
N GLU A 392 -19.54 -18.75 7.12
CA GLU A 392 -20.66 -19.34 6.41
C GLU A 392 -20.24 -19.98 5.07
N GLU A 393 -21.04 -20.95 4.61
CA GLU A 393 -20.86 -21.55 3.30
C GLU A 393 -21.02 -20.48 2.19
N ASN A 394 -20.10 -20.49 1.24
CA ASN A 394 -20.00 -19.53 0.14
C ASN A 394 -19.88 -18.06 0.55
N LYS A 395 -19.51 -17.75 1.81
CA LYS A 395 -19.23 -16.38 2.27
C LYS A 395 -17.81 -16.28 2.88
N PRO A 396 -16.75 -16.40 2.06
CA PRO A 396 -15.39 -16.22 2.57
C PRO A 396 -15.16 -14.76 2.98
N GLY A 397 -14.23 -14.52 3.91
CA GLY A 397 -13.81 -13.18 4.29
C GLY A 397 -13.29 -12.35 3.11
N VAL A 398 -13.63 -11.06 3.12
CA VAL A 398 -13.18 -10.06 2.14
C VAL A 398 -12.20 -9.09 2.79
N TYR A 399 -11.09 -8.87 2.09
CA TYR A 399 -9.97 -8.07 2.55
C TYR A 399 -9.68 -6.96 1.54
N SER A 400 -9.24 -5.81 2.02
CA SER A 400 -8.66 -4.77 1.15
C SER A 400 -7.32 -5.27 0.62
N ARG A 401 -7.13 -5.24 -0.71
CA ARG A 401 -5.92 -5.76 -1.38
C ARG A 401 -4.77 -4.76 -1.24
N ILE A 402 -3.78 -5.06 -0.42
CA ILE A 402 -2.65 -4.12 -0.15
C ILE A 402 -1.92 -3.71 -1.42
N THR A 403 -1.72 -4.62 -2.38
CA THR A 403 -1.06 -4.28 -3.65
C THR A 403 -1.78 -3.20 -4.46
N SER A 404 -3.08 -2.98 -4.24
CA SER A 404 -3.84 -1.87 -4.85
C SER A 404 -3.68 -0.53 -4.14
N PHE A 405 -3.14 -0.54 -2.92
CA PHE A 405 -2.99 0.65 -2.08
C PHE A 405 -1.53 1.01 -1.80
N LEU A 406 -0.54 0.27 -2.31
CA LEU A 406 0.89 0.55 -2.11
C LEU A 406 1.26 2.00 -2.43
N ASP A 407 0.83 2.51 -3.58
CA ASP A 407 1.04 3.91 -3.98
C ASP A 407 0.52 4.87 -2.90
N TRP A 408 -0.70 4.65 -2.40
CA TRP A 408 -1.31 5.50 -1.40
C TRP A 408 -0.57 5.39 -0.05
N ILE A 409 -0.21 4.18 0.39
CA ILE A 409 0.51 3.94 1.64
C ILE A 409 1.86 4.66 1.62
N HIS A 410 2.65 4.45 0.57
CA HIS A 410 3.97 5.08 0.44
C HIS A 410 3.86 6.61 0.31
N GLU A 411 2.89 7.14 -0.45
CA GLU A 411 2.64 8.59 -0.51
C GLU A 411 2.42 9.18 0.88
N GLN A 412 1.54 8.54 1.68
CA GLN A 412 1.28 9.05 3.03
C GLN A 412 2.55 9.01 3.86
N MET A 413 3.31 7.90 3.86
CA MET A 413 4.54 7.79 4.65
C MET A 413 5.63 8.79 4.24
N GLU A 414 5.84 8.99 2.92
CA GLU A 414 6.86 9.90 2.37
C GLU A 414 6.54 11.37 2.68
N VAL A 415 5.29 11.81 2.51
CA VAL A 415 4.88 13.20 2.78
C VAL A 415 5.24 13.62 4.21
N TYR A 416 4.99 12.75 5.20
CA TYR A 416 5.36 13.09 6.59
C TYR A 416 6.85 12.98 6.85
N PHE A 417 7.54 12.01 6.24
CA PHE A 417 8.98 11.91 6.39
C PHE A 417 9.66 13.20 5.93
N LEU A 418 9.27 13.74 4.77
CA LEU A 418 9.84 14.98 4.22
C LEU A 418 9.46 16.22 5.01
N MET A 419 8.22 16.33 5.51
CA MET A 419 7.80 17.44 6.39
C MET A 419 8.55 17.48 7.73
N VAL A 420 9.03 16.35 8.23
CA VAL A 420 9.71 16.26 9.54
C VAL A 420 11.24 16.29 9.39
N ALA A 421 11.78 15.73 8.31
CA ALA A 421 13.23 15.67 8.08
C ALA A 421 13.83 16.96 7.51
N PHE A 422 13.03 17.80 6.85
CA PHE A 422 13.43 19.08 6.28
C PHE A 422 12.44 20.18 6.70
N PRO A 423 12.48 20.63 7.98
CA PRO A 423 11.61 21.69 8.48
C PRO A 423 11.86 23.07 7.84
#